data_AF-A0A1G6A646-F1
#
_entry.id   AF-A0A1G6A646-F1
#
_cell.length_a   1.000
_cell.length_b   1.000
_cell.length_c   1.000
_cell.angle_alpha   90.00
_cell.angle_beta   90.00
_cell.angle_gamma   90.00
#
_symmetry.space_group_name_H-M   'P 1'
#
loop_
_entity.id
_entity.type
_entity.pdbx_description
1 polymer ?
#
loop_
_entity_poly.entity_id
_entity_poly.type
_entity_poly.pdbx_seq_one_letter_code
_entity_poly.pdbx_strand_id
1 'polypeptide(L)'
;MYSEFDIQTYLVSQSDMTFFEGEEEVAADQLNEMLHYIVDYSAAEDSLEQLEEVVRRVLFEWIENPDLLELDSEEMQIFIHDQLADVRQQEFNDDDD
;
A
#
# COMPACT_ATOMS: atom_id res chain seq x y z
N MET A 1 0.87 -22.34 -11.80
CA MET A 1 -0.01 -21.18 -12.06
C MET A 1 0.81 -19.99 -11.65
N TYR A 2 1.06 -19.05 -12.55
CA TYR A 2 1.71 -17.80 -12.17
C TYR A 2 0.80 -17.17 -11.08
N SER A 3 1.37 -16.81 -9.93
CA SER A 3 0.59 -16.06 -8.94
C SER A 3 0.26 -14.72 -9.58
N GLU A 4 -1.02 -14.48 -9.82
CA GLU A 4 -1.51 -13.16 -10.17
C GLU A 4 -1.58 -12.34 -8.87
N PHE A 5 -1.28 -11.04 -8.95
CA PHE A 5 -1.37 -10.17 -7.78
C PHE A 5 -2.82 -10.10 -7.30
N ASP A 6 -3.07 -10.48 -6.05
CA ASP A 6 -4.41 -10.52 -5.46
C ASP A 6 -4.46 -9.64 -4.22
N ILE A 7 -4.97 -8.41 -4.37
CA ILE A 7 -5.03 -7.43 -3.28
C ILE A 7 -5.93 -7.89 -2.12
N GLN A 8 -6.91 -8.76 -2.40
CA GLN A 8 -7.86 -9.27 -1.42
C GLN A 8 -7.17 -10.03 -0.27
N THR A 9 -5.99 -10.60 -0.54
CA THR A 9 -5.19 -11.33 0.46
C THR A 9 -4.57 -10.41 1.52
N TYR A 10 -4.49 -9.09 1.26
CA TYR A 10 -3.84 -8.11 2.15
C TYR A 10 -4.81 -7.18 2.87
N LEU A 11 -6.11 -7.27 2.56
CA LEU A 11 -7.11 -6.42 3.20
C LEU A 11 -7.20 -6.71 4.70
N VAL A 12 -7.38 -5.64 5.45
CA VAL A 12 -7.44 -5.65 6.92
C VAL A 12 -8.86 -5.45 7.42
N SER A 13 -9.09 -5.83 8.66
CA SER A 13 -10.33 -5.58 9.38
C SER A 13 -10.11 -4.63 10.56
N GLN A 14 -11.20 -4.17 11.15
CA GLN A 14 -11.18 -3.41 12.41
C GLN A 14 -10.44 -4.14 13.53
N SER A 15 -10.48 -5.49 13.53
CA SER A 15 -9.79 -6.30 14.54
C SER A 15 -8.28 -6.26 14.41
N ASP A 16 -7.76 -5.89 13.24
CA ASP A 16 -6.34 -5.69 12.99
C ASP A 16 -5.88 -4.28 13.42
N MET A 17 -6.83 -3.37 13.67
CA MET A 17 -6.60 -1.94 13.93
C MET A 17 -6.79 -1.55 15.40
N THR A 18 -6.82 -2.49 16.34
CA THR A 18 -7.13 -2.23 17.76
C THR A 18 -6.20 -1.23 18.47
N PHE A 19 -5.05 -0.93 17.88
CA PHE A 19 -4.11 0.06 18.40
C PHE A 19 -4.53 1.51 18.14
N PHE A 20 -5.51 1.74 17.27
CA PHE A 20 -6.10 3.04 16.99
C PHE A 20 -7.28 3.41 17.91
N GLU A 21 -7.50 2.65 19.00
CA GLU A 21 -8.39 2.93 20.15
C GLU A 21 -9.58 3.89 19.89
N GLY A 22 -10.60 3.42 19.17
CA GLY A 22 -11.81 4.19 18.81
C GLY A 22 -11.87 4.66 17.36
N GLU A 23 -10.77 4.56 16.61
CA GLU A 23 -10.68 4.89 15.19
C GLU A 23 -10.40 3.64 14.31
N GLU A 24 -10.64 2.44 14.84
CA GLU A 24 -10.30 1.17 14.17
C GLU A 24 -11.02 0.97 12.84
N GLU A 25 -12.27 1.42 12.75
CA GLU A 25 -13.07 1.39 11.51
C GLU A 25 -12.47 2.31 10.45
N VAL A 26 -12.22 3.56 10.80
CA VAL A 26 -11.62 4.55 9.91
C VAL A 26 -10.26 4.07 9.43
N ALA A 27 -9.43 3.56 10.35
CA ALA A 27 -8.11 3.05 10.02
C ALA A 27 -8.14 1.87 9.05
N ALA A 28 -9.07 0.93 9.24
CA ALA A 28 -9.22 -0.22 8.35
C ALA A 28 -9.74 0.20 6.98
N ASP A 29 -10.76 1.06 6.91
CA ASP A 29 -11.30 1.58 5.65
C ASP A 29 -10.24 2.34 4.87
N GLN A 30 -9.50 3.24 5.53
CA GLN A 30 -8.49 4.08 4.90
C GLN A 30 -7.30 3.26 4.39
N LEU A 31 -6.80 2.31 5.20
CA LEU A 31 -5.73 1.43 4.75
C LEU A 31 -6.17 0.57 3.57
N ASN A 32 -7.38 0.00 3.62
CA ASN A 32 -7.91 -0.79 2.51
C ASN A 32 -8.10 0.05 1.24
N GLU A 33 -8.52 1.31 1.37
CA GLU A 33 -8.62 2.24 0.23
C GLU A 33 -7.25 2.46 -0.41
N MET A 34 -6.21 2.71 0.39
CA MET A 34 -4.84 2.82 -0.10
C MET A 34 -4.33 1.55 -0.76
N LEU A 35 -4.61 0.38 -0.19
CA LEU A 35 -4.30 -0.91 -0.80
C LEU A 35 -4.98 -1.07 -2.17
N HIS A 36 -6.20 -0.58 -2.32
CA HIS A 36 -6.90 -0.57 -3.60
C HIS A 36 -6.28 0.41 -4.62
N TYR A 37 -5.78 1.56 -4.19
CA TYR A 37 -5.05 2.48 -5.06
C TYR A 37 -3.79 1.85 -5.67
N ILE A 38 -3.13 0.91 -4.99
CA ILE A 38 -1.98 0.17 -5.55
C ILE A 38 -2.39 -0.55 -6.84
N VAL A 39 -3.56 -1.20 -6.83
CA VAL A 39 -4.09 -1.89 -8.01
C VAL A 39 -4.51 -0.88 -9.09
N ASP A 40 -5.22 0.20 -8.69
CA ASP A 40 -5.71 1.20 -9.64
C ASP A 40 -4.57 1.90 -10.41
N TYR A 41 -3.44 2.13 -9.73
CA TYR A 41 -2.26 2.79 -10.27
C TYR A 41 -1.15 1.84 -10.72
N SER A 42 -1.40 0.54 -10.67
CA SER A 42 -0.50 -0.46 -11.26
C SER A 42 -0.45 -0.31 -12.78
N ALA A 43 0.73 -0.50 -13.33
CA ALA A 43 1.00 -0.52 -14.75
C ALA A 43 1.15 -1.98 -15.22
N ALA A 44 0.90 -2.22 -16.50
CA ALA A 44 1.05 -3.56 -17.08
C ALA A 44 2.49 -4.09 -17.06
N GLU A 45 3.47 -3.21 -16.85
CA GLU A 45 4.89 -3.54 -16.71
C GLU A 45 5.32 -3.80 -15.26
N ASP A 46 4.47 -3.51 -14.28
CA ASP A 46 4.79 -3.79 -12.89
C ASP A 46 4.86 -5.30 -12.64
N SER A 47 5.93 -5.74 -11.99
CA SER A 47 6.11 -7.11 -11.58
C SER A 47 5.29 -7.42 -10.32
N LEU A 48 4.97 -8.70 -10.10
CA LEU A 48 4.32 -9.13 -8.87
C LEU A 48 5.13 -8.71 -7.63
N GLU A 49 6.45 -8.88 -7.69
CA GLU A 49 7.36 -8.57 -6.59
C GLU A 49 7.34 -7.08 -6.23
N GLN A 50 7.23 -6.19 -7.23
CA GLN A 50 7.08 -4.76 -7.02
C GLN A 50 5.76 -4.43 -6.32
N LEU A 51 4.64 -4.97 -6.80
CA LEU A 51 3.33 -4.70 -6.20
C LEU A 51 3.25 -5.24 -4.76
N GLU A 52 3.79 -6.44 -4.51
CA GLU A 52 3.89 -7.00 -3.16
C GLU A 52 4.81 -6.19 -2.24
N GLU A 53 5.87 -5.59 -2.77
CA GLU A 53 6.76 -4.72 -2.02
C GLU A 53 6.08 -3.39 -1.66
N VAL A 54 5.33 -2.77 -2.58
CA VAL A 54 4.54 -1.58 -2.29
C VAL A 54 3.53 -1.86 -1.18
N VAL A 55 2.80 -2.99 -1.26
CA VAL A 55 1.89 -3.40 -0.18
C VAL A 55 2.61 -3.50 1.16
N ARG A 56 3.77 -4.17 1.20
CA ARG A 56 4.57 -4.31 2.43
C ARG A 56 4.96 -2.96 3.02
N ARG A 57 5.38 -2.00 2.18
CA ARG A 57 5.75 -0.64 2.62
C ARG A 57 4.56 0.11 3.18
N VAL A 58 3.44 0.12 2.47
CA VAL A 58 2.21 0.80 2.90
C VAL A 58 1.75 0.25 4.25
N LEU A 59 1.68 -1.08 4.42
CA LEU A 59 1.31 -1.69 5.69
C LEU A 59 2.30 -1.33 6.83
N PHE A 60 3.60 -1.30 6.54
CA PHE A 60 4.62 -0.97 7.53
C PHE A 60 4.57 0.50 7.95
N GLU A 61 4.55 1.43 6.99
CA GLU A 61 4.45 2.87 7.27
C GLU A 61 3.16 3.21 8.02
N TRP A 62 2.07 2.51 7.73
CA TRP A 62 0.79 2.68 8.44
C TRP A 62 0.87 2.33 9.92
N ILE A 63 1.57 1.24 10.27
CA ILE A 63 1.75 0.82 11.66
C ILE A 63 2.67 1.79 12.41
N GLU A 64 3.66 2.37 11.74
CA GLU A 64 4.63 3.28 12.37
C GLU A 64 4.14 4.73 12.49
N ASN A 65 3.21 5.18 11.62
CA ASN A 65 2.80 6.58 11.53
C ASN A 65 1.28 6.73 11.66
N PRO A 66 0.75 6.93 12.88
CA PRO A 66 -0.68 7.11 13.10
C PRO A 66 -1.25 8.39 12.47
N ASP A 67 -0.40 9.39 12.19
CA ASP A 67 -0.79 10.63 11.49
C ASP A 67 -1.29 10.37 10.05
N LEU A 68 -1.05 9.18 9.49
CA LEU A 68 -1.58 8.80 8.18
C LEU A 68 -3.11 8.72 8.16
N LEU A 69 -3.77 8.63 9.33
CA LEU A 69 -5.22 8.75 9.44
C LEU A 69 -5.76 10.14 9.09
N GLU A 70 -4.92 11.16 9.13
CA GLU A 70 -5.31 12.54 8.83
C GLU A 70 -5.29 12.85 7.32
N LEU A 71 -4.78 11.92 6.50
CA LEU A 71 -4.69 12.11 5.05
C LEU A 71 -6.07 12.18 4.41
N ASP A 72 -6.29 13.23 3.63
CA ASP A 72 -7.42 13.28 2.72
C ASP A 72 -7.20 12.34 1.53
N SER A 73 -8.28 12.04 0.78
CA SER A 73 -8.24 11.12 -0.36
C SER A 73 -7.20 11.48 -1.43
N GLU A 74 -6.98 12.78 -1.70
CA GLU A 74 -5.95 13.20 -2.66
C GLU A 74 -4.54 12.90 -2.14
N GLU A 75 -4.30 13.09 -0.84
CA GLU A 75 -3.00 12.85 -0.21
C GLU A 75 -2.67 11.36 -0.17
N MET A 76 -3.67 10.51 0.09
CA MET A 76 -3.52 9.06 -0.01
C MET A 76 -3.14 8.59 -1.42
N GLN A 77 -3.77 9.15 -2.45
CA GLN A 77 -3.44 8.83 -3.84
C GLN A 77 -2.00 9.25 -4.18
N ILE A 78 -1.60 10.45 -3.74
CA ILE A 78 -0.23 10.95 -3.93
C ILE A 78 0.78 10.03 -3.24
N PHE A 79 0.49 9.62 -2.00
CA PHE A 79 1.34 8.71 -1.24
C PHE A 79 1.55 7.38 -1.98
N ILE A 80 0.48 6.76 -2.47
CA ILE A 80 0.58 5.48 -3.20
C ILE A 80 1.30 5.64 -4.54
N HIS A 81 1.09 6.76 -5.24
CA HIS A 81 1.86 7.08 -6.44
C HIS A 81 3.37 7.17 -6.18
N ASP A 82 3.77 7.77 -5.07
CA ASP A 82 5.18 7.90 -4.67
C ASP A 82 5.79 6.52 -4.37
N GLN A 83 5.10 5.69 -3.60
CA GLN A 83 5.57 4.34 -3.27
C GLN A 83 5.75 3.46 -4.52
N LEU A 84 4.79 3.50 -5.45
CA LEU A 84 4.91 2.82 -6.75
C LEU A 84 6.09 3.35 -7.56
N ALA A 85 6.27 4.66 -7.62
CA ALA A 85 7.39 5.26 -8.36
C ALA A 85 8.75 4.90 -7.74
N ASP A 86 8.85 4.82 -6.42
CA ASP A 86 10.08 4.46 -5.73
C ASP A 86 10.46 2.99 -6.00
N VAL A 87 9.51 2.06 -5.83
CA VAL A 87 9.75 0.63 -6.09
C VAL A 87 10.11 0.37 -7.56
N ARG A 88 9.45 1.06 -8.51
CA ARG A 88 9.79 0.99 -9.93
C ARG A 88 11.23 1.44 -10.21
N GLN A 89 11.69 2.50 -9.54
CA GLN A 89 13.05 3.01 -9.69
C GLN A 89 14.10 2.10 -9.05
N GLN A 90 13.76 1.36 -7.99
CA GLN A 90 14.70 0.43 -7.34
C GLN A 90 15.12 -0.71 -8.28
N GLU A 91 14.21 -1.29 -9.07
CA GLU A 91 14.59 -2.34 -10.04
C GLU A 91 15.54 -1.83 -11.13
N PHE A 92 15.42 -0.56 -11.54
CA PHE A 92 16.38 0.04 -12.49
C PHE A 92 17.79 0.18 -11.92
N ASN A 93 17.92 0.24 -10.59
CA ASN A 93 19.17 0.52 -9.90
C ASN A 93 19.88 -0.77 -9.42
N ASP A 94 19.18 -1.90 -9.36
CA ASP A 94 19.74 -3.22 -9.02
C ASP A 94 20.33 -3.94 -10.26
N ASP A 95 19.96 -3.54 -11.48
CA ASP A 95 20.48 -4.09 -12.76
C ASP A 95 21.77 -3.38 -13.26
N ASP A 96 22.28 -2.37 -12.55
CA ASP A 96 23.49 -1.57 -12.91
C ASP A 96 24.76 -1.94 -12.08
N ASP A 97 24.84 -3.14 -11.48
CA ASP A 97 26.07 -3.66 -10.80
C ASP A 97 26.69 -4.89 -11.52
#